data_AF-A0A8T3NPG6-F1
#
_entry.id   AF-A0A8T3NPG6-F1
#
_cell.length_a   1.000
_cell.length_b   1.000
_cell.length_c   1.000
_cell.angle_alpha   90.00
_cell.angle_beta   90.00
_cell.angle_gamma   90.00
#
_symmetry.space_group_name_H-M   'P 1'
#
loop_
_entity.id
_entity.type
_entity.pdbx_description
1 polymer ?
#
loop_
_entity_poly.entity_id
_entity_poly.type
_entity_poly.pdbx_seq_one_letter_code
_entity_poly.pdbx_strand_id
1 'polypeptide(L)' 'MRGVILALADDPRPAGATRLSGSRDLFRVQVRVDGRPWRVVFQLRTKSREVVVTRVAARNERTYRGMRSGI' A
#
# COMPACT_ATOMS: atom_id res chain seq x y z
N MET A 1 -2.68 6.80 18.46
CA MET A 1 -2.01 6.23 17.27
C MET A 1 -2.85 6.56 16.05
N ARG A 2 -2.42 7.48 15.17
CA ARG A 2 -3.13 7.75 13.90
C ARG A 2 -3.12 6.45 13.07
N GLY A 3 -4.22 6.11 12.42
CA GLY A 3 -4.30 4.91 11.58
C GLY A 3 -3.28 4.94 10.44
N VAL A 4 -2.80 3.78 9.99
CA VAL A 4 -1.69 3.68 9.00
C VAL A 4 -1.93 4.47 7.72
N ILE A 5 -3.18 4.57 7.25
CA ILE A 5 -3.51 5.38 6.06
C ILE A 5 -3.21 6.87 6.30
N LEU A 6 -3.47 7.38 7.50
CA LEU A 6 -3.12 8.77 7.84
C LEU A 6 -1.61 8.94 8.01
N ALA A 7 -0.90 7.92 8.50
CA ALA A 7 0.56 7.95 8.59
C ALA A 7 1.23 8.06 7.20
N LEU A 8 0.59 7.55 6.13
CA LEU A 8 1.07 7.71 4.75
C LEU A 8 1.09 9.18 4.29
N ALA A 9 0.27 10.04 4.88
CA ALA A 9 0.26 11.47 4.58
C ALA A 9 1.46 12.19 5.20
N ASP A 10 1.89 11.75 6.39
CA ASP A 10 3.00 12.34 7.12
C ASP A 10 4.36 11.77 6.65
N ASP A 11 4.42 10.46 6.40
CA ASP A 11 5.55 9.76 5.80
C ASP A 11 5.04 8.80 4.70
N PRO A 12 5.32 9.07 3.41
CA PRO A 12 4.86 8.22 2.32
C PRO A 12 5.49 6.81 2.30
N ARG A 13 6.56 6.58 3.07
CA ARG A 13 7.25 5.28 3.19
C ARG A 13 7.47 4.94 4.67
N PRO A 14 6.38 4.73 5.43
CA PRO A 14 6.48 4.45 6.86
C PRO A 14 7.19 3.12 7.09
N ALA A 15 7.72 2.93 8.30
CA ALA A 15 8.36 1.68 8.70
C ALA A 15 7.45 0.46 8.38
N GLY A 16 7.98 -0.50 7.64
CA GLY A 16 7.23 -1.67 7.14
C GLY A 16 6.65 -1.52 5.72
N ALA A 17 6.78 -0.35 5.08
CA ALA A 17 6.50 -0.20 3.66
C ALA A 17 7.53 -0.99 2.83
N THR A 18 7.05 -1.91 2.00
CA THR A 18 7.88 -2.76 1.14
C THR A 18 7.55 -2.49 -0.32
N ARG A 19 8.55 -2.21 -1.16
CA ARG A 19 8.35 -2.07 -2.61
C ARG A 19 7.94 -3.41 -3.22
N LEU A 20 6.96 -3.40 -4.13
CA LEU A 20 6.58 -4.60 -4.88
C LEU A 20 7.59 -4.86 -6.00
N SER A 21 7.99 -6.12 -6.17
CA SER A 21 8.91 -6.53 -7.24
C SER A 21 8.30 -6.24 -8.62
N GLY A 22 9.13 -5.78 -9.56
CA GLY A 22 8.70 -5.47 -10.93
C GLY A 22 8.02 -4.10 -11.11
N SER A 23 7.87 -3.30 -10.05
CA SER A 23 7.37 -1.92 -10.14
C SER A 23 8.36 -0.94 -9.49
N ARG A 24 8.45 0.27 -10.05
CA ARG A 24 9.34 1.34 -9.56
C ARG A 24 8.71 2.15 -8.42
N ASP A 25 7.39 2.16 -8.36
CA ASP A 25 6.59 3.13 -7.59
C ASP A 25 5.44 2.49 -6.81
N LEU A 26 5.22 1.17 -6.91
CA LEU A 26 4.26 0.43 -6.10
C LEU A 26 4.90 -0.10 -4.81
N PHE A 27 4.21 0.17 -3.72
CA PHE A 27 4.58 -0.25 -2.38
C PHE A 27 3.41 -0.96 -1.71
N ARG A 28 3.71 -1.74 -0.68
CA ARG A 28 2.72 -2.30 0.24
C ARG A 28 3.08 -1.98 1.68
N VAL A 29 2.09 -1.81 2.53
CA VAL A 29 2.23 -1.84 3.98
C VAL A 29 1.27 -2.87 4.56
N GLN A 30 1.70 -3.58 5.61
CA GLN A 30 0.85 -4.48 6.36
C GLN A 30 0.24 -3.74 7.55
N VAL A 31 -1.07 -3.88 7.74
CA VAL A 31 -1.81 -3.27 8.84
C VAL A 31 -2.60 -4.35 9.57
N ARG A 32 -2.94 -4.13 10.85
CA ARG A 32 -3.86 -5.00 11.58
C ARG A 32 -5.18 -4.27 11.78
N VAL A 33 -6.28 -4.92 11.43
CA VAL A 33 -7.66 -4.45 11.66
C VAL A 33 -8.36 -5.57 12.43
N ASP A 34 -8.85 -5.28 13.63
CA ASP A 34 -9.48 -6.25 14.54
C ASP A 34 -8.65 -7.54 14.73
N GLY A 35 -7.34 -7.36 14.95
CA GLY A 35 -6.39 -8.45 15.12
C GLY A 35 -6.05 -9.22 13.82
N ARG A 36 -6.69 -8.93 12.70
CA ARG A 36 -6.46 -9.60 11.40
C ARG A 36 -5.48 -8.83 10.53
N PRO A 37 -4.56 -9.51 9.80
CA PRO A 37 -3.62 -8.85 8.92
C PRO A 37 -4.26 -8.43 7.59
N TRP A 38 -4.05 -7.18 7.21
CA TRP A 38 -4.46 -6.55 5.96
C TRP A 38 -3.24 -6.00 5.21
N ARG A 39 -3.38 -5.88 3.90
CA ARG A 39 -2.39 -5.27 3.01
C ARG A 39 -3.00 -4.05 2.35
N VAL A 40 -2.28 -2.94 2.42
CA VAL A 40 -2.56 -1.73 1.65
C VAL A 40 -1.49 -1.64 0.58
N VAL A 41 -1.89 -1.66 -0.69
CA VAL A 41 -1.04 -1.42 -1.86
C VAL A 41 -1.27 0.01 -2.31
N PHE A 42 -0.19 0.73 -2.57
CA PHE A 42 -0.25 2.12 -2.99
C PHE A 42 0.87 2.44 -3.97
N GLN A 43 0.61 3.45 -4.80
CA GLN A 43 1.57 4.06 -5.69
C GLN A 43 2.09 5.36 -5.05
N LEU A 44 3.41 5.56 -5.09
CA LEU A 44 4.02 6.82 -4.67
C LEU A 44 4.35 7.68 -5.90
N ARG A 45 3.60 8.76 -6.08
CA ARG A 45 3.83 9.72 -7.17
C ARG A 45 4.66 10.89 -6.65
N THR A 46 5.97 10.79 -6.79
CA THR A 46 6.92 11.75 -6.20
C THR A 46 6.78 13.17 -6.78
N LYS A 47 6.46 13.29 -8.08
CA LYS A 47 6.31 14.60 -8.75
C LYS A 47 5.13 15.41 -8.19
N SER A 48 3.99 14.75 -7.95
CA SER A 48 2.77 15.37 -7.42
C SER A 48 2.69 15.33 -5.89
N ARG A 49 3.65 14.66 -5.22
CA ARG A 49 3.63 14.39 -3.77
C ARG A 49 2.36 13.67 -3.33
N GLU A 50 1.90 12.72 -4.14
CA GLU A 50 0.68 11.95 -3.88
C GLU A 50 0.98 10.52 -3.49
N VAL A 51 0.18 10.00 -2.56
CA VAL A 51 0.05 8.58 -2.27
C VAL A 51 -1.30 8.11 -2.79
N VAL A 52 -1.29 7.24 -3.80
CA VAL A 52 -2.52 6.70 -4.39
C VAL A 52 -2.70 5.27 -3.89
N VAL A 53 -3.65 5.06 -2.99
CA VAL A 53 -4.00 3.70 -2.55
C VAL A 53 -4.72 2.98 -3.67
N THR A 54 -4.11 1.93 -4.21
CA THR A 54 -4.64 1.17 -5.36
C THR A 54 -5.41 -0.08 -4.92
N ARG A 55 -5.13 -0.61 -3.72
CA ARG A 55 -5.85 -1.77 -3.19
C ARG A 55 -5.73 -1.89 -1.68
N VAL A 56 -6.81 -2.31 -1.02
CA VAL A 56 -6.83 -2.73 0.38
C VAL A 56 -7.47 -4.12 0.45
N ALA A 57 -6.79 -5.11 1.02
CA ALA A 57 -7.34 -6.47 1.12
C ALA A 57 -6.77 -7.25 2.30
N ALA A 58 -7.55 -8.21 2.84
CA ALA A 58 -7.11 -9.14 3.87
C ALA A 58 -5.99 -10.07 3.36
N ARG A 59 -5.16 -10.61 4.27
CA ARG A 59 -3.93 -11.38 3.94
C ARG A 59 -4.14 -12.65 3.11
N ASN A 60 -5.37 -13.10 2.89
CA ASN A 60 -5.71 -14.34 2.19
C ASN A 60 -6.78 -14.15 1.09
N GLU A 61 -7.08 -12.91 0.72
CA GLU A 61 -8.13 -12.58 -0.23
C GLU A 61 -7.52 -11.99 -1.51
N ARG A 62 -7.05 -12.86 -2.42
CA ARG A 62 -6.69 -12.53 -3.82
C ARG A 62 -5.91 -11.21 -4.07
N THR A 63 -5.13 -10.69 -3.11
CA THR A 63 -4.60 -9.31 -3.11
C THR A 63 -3.88 -8.92 -4.41
N TYR A 64 -3.26 -9.88 -5.11
CA TYR A 64 -2.52 -9.67 -6.35
C TYR A 64 -3.22 -10.13 -7.63
N ARG A 65 -4.37 -10.81 -7.56
CA ARG A 65 -5.09 -11.22 -8.77
C ARG A 65 -5.64 -10.00 -9.50
N GLY A 66 -5.39 -9.92 -10.81
CA GLY A 66 -5.85 -8.83 -11.66
C GLY A 66 -4.99 -7.57 -11.66
N MET A 67 -3.80 -7.55 -11.05
CA MET A 67 -2.84 -6.42 -11.18
C MET A 67 -2.07 -6.44 -12.51
N ARG A 68 -2.66 -6.99 -13.58
CA ARG A 68 -2.19 -6.84 -14.97
C ARG A 68 -3.16 -5.92 -15.71
N SER A 69 -2.58 -5.03 -16.51
CA SER A 69 -3.20 -4.05 -17.41
C SER A 69 -3.48 -2.68 -16.79
N GLY A 70 -2.80 -1.68 -17.35
CA GLY A 70 -2.90 -0.26 -16.96
C GLY A 70 -1.55 0.47 -16.91
N ILE A 71 -0.62 0.14 -17.80
CA ILE A 71 0.41 1.08 -18.28
C ILE A 71 -0.03 1.47 -19.69
#